data_AF-A0A2G9UEL1-F1
#
_entry.id   AF-A0A2G9UEL1-F1
#
_cell.length_a   1.000
_cell.length_b   1.000
_cell.length_c   1.000
_cell.angle_alpha   90.00
_cell.angle_beta   90.00
_cell.angle_gamma   90.00
#
_symmetry.space_group_name_H-M   'P 1'
#
loop_
_entity.id
_entity.type
_entity.pdbx_description
1 polymer ?
#
loop_
_entity_poly.entity_id
_entity_poly.type
_entity_poly.pdbx_seq_one_letter_code
_entity_poly.pdbx_strand_id
1 'polypeptide(L)'
;MDSAESRLRLTAPVFGLGSPKEELARLANYLHAADCSYVFSESFPSFCSGKFGDDTKVALITCNELGSLEIPSSLTTLPNLHIITPRSAPESTGLNIHRYGIGPPNQNETADGKWKLNTLGAIMTRLFGESVIDLLLIDMNGGEVAIYPELLRIASQGKIKQLAIRGHVWSEENENFRSIYWNLRQMQNYGYSRRFGRVDLPRYDVVFERK
;
A
#
# COMPACT_ATOMS: atom_id res chain seq x y z
N MET A 1 23.43 0.58 -27.98
CA MET A 1 24.39 0.07 -27.00
C MET A 1 23.59 -0.40 -25.79
N ASP A 2 23.32 -1.70 -25.71
CA ASP A 2 22.70 -2.33 -24.55
C ASP A 2 23.76 -2.55 -23.47
N SER A 3 23.68 -1.81 -22.36
CA SER A 3 24.57 -2.06 -21.22
C SER A 3 24.14 -3.32 -20.49
N ALA A 4 25.07 -4.03 -19.84
CA ALA A 4 24.75 -5.18 -18.99
C ALA A 4 23.71 -4.83 -17.88
N GLU A 5 23.65 -3.55 -17.50
CA GLU A 5 22.68 -2.95 -16.60
C GLU A 5 21.24 -2.91 -17.17
N SER A 6 21.08 -2.68 -18.49
CA SER A 6 19.76 -2.75 -19.14
C SER A 6 19.23 -4.19 -19.20
N ARG A 7 20.14 -5.17 -19.38
CA ARG A 7 19.79 -6.60 -19.41
C ARG A 7 19.43 -7.16 -18.03
N LEU A 8 20.07 -6.70 -16.96
CA LEU A 8 19.69 -7.04 -15.57
C LEU A 8 18.28 -6.55 -15.21
N ARG A 9 17.80 -5.47 -15.84
CA ARG A 9 16.41 -4.99 -15.70
C ARG A 9 15.40 -5.79 -16.52
N LEU A 10 15.83 -6.58 -17.51
CA LEU A 10 14.94 -7.30 -18.44
C LEU A 10 14.59 -8.72 -17.98
N THR A 11 15.40 -9.36 -17.14
CA THR A 11 15.10 -10.69 -16.59
C THR A 11 14.52 -10.58 -15.18
N ALA A 12 13.28 -11.06 -15.00
CA ALA A 12 12.67 -11.21 -13.70
C ALA A 12 13.59 -11.99 -12.74
N PRO A 13 13.87 -11.50 -11.51
CA PRO A 13 14.61 -12.28 -10.53
C PRO A 13 13.92 -13.63 -10.27
N VAL A 14 14.73 -14.68 -10.19
CA VAL A 14 14.26 -16.02 -9.82
C VAL A 14 14.18 -16.10 -8.30
N PHE A 15 13.04 -16.50 -7.76
CA PHE A 15 12.83 -16.82 -6.34
C PHE A 15 12.64 -18.34 -6.17
N GLY A 16 12.97 -18.87 -5.01
CA GLY A 16 12.86 -20.30 -4.65
C GLY A 16 14.14 -21.11 -4.84
N LEU A 17 15.25 -20.48 -5.25
CA LEU A 17 16.55 -21.14 -5.49
C LEU A 17 17.68 -20.59 -4.62
N GLY A 18 17.41 -19.58 -3.78
CA GLY A 18 18.41 -18.94 -2.93
C GLY A 18 18.13 -19.18 -1.44
N SER A 19 19.14 -18.92 -0.62
CA SER A 19 18.95 -18.72 0.82
C SER A 19 18.03 -17.52 1.07
N PRO A 20 17.35 -17.45 2.24
CA PRO A 20 16.48 -16.32 2.57
C PRO A 20 17.17 -14.95 2.47
N LYS A 21 18.48 -14.89 2.79
CA LYS A 21 19.30 -13.69 2.64
C LYS A 21 19.47 -13.27 1.18
N GLU A 22 19.68 -14.22 0.27
CA GLU A 22 19.80 -13.94 -1.17
C GLU A 22 18.45 -13.51 -1.75
N GLU A 23 17.36 -14.10 -1.31
CA GLU A 23 16.00 -13.73 -1.76
C GLU A 23 15.58 -12.36 -1.26
N LEU A 24 15.91 -12.05 0.00
CA LEU A 24 15.77 -10.70 0.55
C LEU A 24 16.57 -9.68 -0.27
N ALA A 25 17.83 -9.98 -0.62
CA ALA A 25 18.65 -9.10 -1.43
C ALA A 25 18.04 -8.89 -2.84
N ARG A 26 17.49 -9.95 -3.46
CA ARG A 26 16.76 -9.85 -4.74
C ARG A 26 15.53 -8.96 -4.62
N LEU A 27 14.75 -9.11 -3.54
CA LEU A 27 13.58 -8.26 -3.30
C LEU A 27 13.98 -6.81 -3.04
N ALA A 28 14.99 -6.56 -2.21
CA ALA A 28 15.49 -5.22 -1.91
C ALA A 28 16.00 -4.52 -3.18
N ASN A 29 16.82 -5.21 -3.98
CA ASN A 29 17.29 -4.71 -5.27
C ASN A 29 16.13 -4.47 -6.24
N TYR A 30 15.15 -5.39 -6.28
CA TYR A 30 13.97 -5.19 -7.08
C TYR A 30 13.24 -3.93 -6.64
N LEU A 31 12.93 -3.74 -5.36
CA LEU A 31 12.10 -2.63 -4.86
C LEU A 31 12.81 -1.28 -4.86
N HIS A 32 14.13 -1.26 -4.78
CA HIS A 32 14.90 -0.03 -4.70
C HIS A 32 14.50 0.97 -5.80
N ALA A 33 14.08 2.15 -5.38
CA ALA A 33 13.81 3.31 -6.21
C ALA A 33 13.82 4.56 -5.33
N ALA A 34 14.26 5.69 -5.88
CA ALA A 34 14.32 6.99 -5.19
C ALA A 34 14.10 8.13 -6.20
N ASP A 35 13.07 7.99 -7.02
CA ASP A 35 12.80 8.85 -8.18
C ASP A 35 11.80 9.99 -7.86
N CYS A 36 11.45 10.17 -6.59
CA CYS A 36 10.61 11.25 -6.09
C CYS A 36 11.12 11.77 -4.74
N SER A 37 10.80 13.02 -4.42
CA SER A 37 10.81 13.49 -3.04
C SER A 37 9.72 12.75 -2.28
N TYR A 38 10.04 12.17 -1.12
CA TYR A 38 9.12 11.33 -0.37
C TYR A 38 9.01 11.79 1.08
N VAL A 39 7.86 11.51 1.69
CA VAL A 39 7.63 11.63 3.12
C VAL A 39 7.86 10.27 3.75
N PHE A 40 8.67 10.21 4.81
CA PHE A 40 8.98 8.99 5.55
C PHE A 40 8.63 9.17 7.03
N SER A 41 8.07 8.13 7.64
CA SER A 41 7.84 8.01 9.07
C SER A 41 7.94 6.54 9.48
N GLU A 42 8.41 6.28 10.70
CA GLU A 42 8.48 4.91 11.23
C GLU A 42 7.10 4.32 11.51
N SER A 43 6.11 5.16 11.82
CA SER A 43 4.74 4.75 12.13
C SER A 43 3.78 4.90 10.95
N PHE A 44 4.14 5.62 9.87
CA PHE A 44 3.26 5.88 8.73
C PHE A 44 3.86 5.47 7.37
N PRO A 45 3.09 4.89 6.42
CA PRO A 45 3.59 4.47 5.11
C PRO A 45 4.28 5.59 4.34
N SER A 46 5.39 5.28 3.68
CA SER A 46 6.09 6.27 2.86
C SER A 46 5.32 6.57 1.57
N PHE A 47 5.26 7.83 1.17
CA PHE A 47 4.60 8.27 -0.07
C PHE A 47 5.38 9.40 -0.75
N CYS A 48 5.20 9.60 -2.05
CA CYS A 48 5.85 10.71 -2.76
C CYS A 48 5.16 12.02 -2.38
N SER A 49 5.95 13.00 -1.94
CA SER A 49 5.44 14.33 -1.60
C SER A 49 4.81 14.98 -2.82
N GLY A 50 3.65 15.58 -2.65
CA GLY A 50 2.93 16.30 -3.69
C GLY A 50 2.22 17.52 -3.14
N LYS A 51 1.66 18.34 -4.04
CA LYS A 51 0.73 19.40 -3.65
C LYS A 51 -0.65 18.79 -3.50
N PHE A 52 -1.07 18.57 -2.26
CA PHE A 52 -2.43 18.15 -1.95
C PHE A 52 -3.29 19.39 -1.72
N GLY A 53 -4.34 19.55 -2.51
CA GLY A 53 -5.37 20.58 -2.34
C GLY A 53 -6.63 20.02 -1.67
N ASP A 54 -7.59 20.89 -1.36
CA ASP A 54 -8.81 20.50 -0.63
C ASP A 54 -9.66 19.42 -1.34
N ASP A 55 -9.56 19.32 -2.66
CA ASP A 55 -10.26 18.34 -3.50
C ASP A 55 -9.53 16.98 -3.63
N THR A 56 -8.33 16.88 -3.03
CA THR A 56 -7.49 15.68 -3.05
C THR A 56 -8.14 14.56 -2.26
N LYS A 57 -8.41 13.44 -2.92
CA LYS A 57 -9.04 12.25 -2.34
C LYS A 57 -7.95 11.32 -1.83
N VAL A 58 -7.90 11.16 -0.50
CA VAL A 58 -6.88 10.33 0.16
C VAL A 58 -7.55 9.25 0.98
N ALA A 59 -7.05 8.02 0.86
CA ALA A 59 -7.44 6.92 1.72
C ALA A 59 -6.21 6.33 2.40
N LEU A 60 -6.30 6.12 3.72
CA LEU A 60 -5.36 5.31 4.48
C LEU A 60 -6.07 4.05 4.96
N ILE A 61 -5.50 2.89 4.65
CA ILE A 61 -5.94 1.59 5.15
C ILE A 61 -4.89 1.13 6.15
N THR A 62 -5.28 0.89 7.40
CA THR A 62 -4.32 0.49 8.44
C THR A 62 -4.96 -0.40 9.51
N CYS A 63 -4.19 -1.37 9.99
CA CYS A 63 -4.54 -2.21 11.14
C CYS A 63 -3.91 -1.70 12.46
N ASN A 64 -3.10 -0.65 12.39
CA ASN A 64 -2.38 -0.06 13.53
C ASN A 64 -3.30 0.82 14.38
N GLU A 65 -2.91 0.99 15.65
CA GLU A 65 -3.64 1.87 16.56
C GLU A 65 -3.45 3.33 16.16
N LEU A 66 -4.55 4.04 15.91
CA LEU A 66 -4.49 5.41 15.38
C LEU A 66 -3.74 6.38 16.31
N GLY A 67 -3.77 6.16 17.63
CA GLY A 67 -3.02 6.97 18.59
C GLY A 67 -1.50 6.85 18.46
N SER A 68 -1.01 5.81 17.78
CA SER A 68 0.41 5.57 17.51
C SER A 68 0.87 6.03 16.12
N LEU A 69 -0.08 6.42 15.25
CA LEU A 69 0.22 6.84 13.88
C LEU A 69 0.54 8.34 13.83
N GLU A 70 1.74 8.66 13.36
CA GLU A 70 2.13 10.04 13.07
C GLU A 70 1.70 10.39 11.64
N ILE A 71 0.43 10.75 11.48
CA ILE A 71 -0.10 11.17 10.18
C ILE A 71 0.53 12.52 9.80
N PRO A 72 1.19 12.63 8.63
CA PRO A 72 1.83 13.88 8.23
C PRO A 72 0.83 15.04 8.12
N SER A 73 1.25 16.23 8.55
CA SER A 73 0.39 17.42 8.58
C SER A 73 -0.17 17.81 7.20
N SER A 74 0.57 17.49 6.14
CA SER A 74 0.12 17.66 4.75
C SER A 74 -1.11 16.84 4.37
N LEU A 75 -1.45 15.82 5.16
CA LEU A 75 -2.62 14.97 4.96
C LEU A 75 -3.71 15.24 6.00
N THR A 76 -3.35 15.51 7.26
CA THR A 76 -4.35 15.69 8.35
C THR A 76 -5.28 16.86 8.13
N THR A 77 -4.87 17.87 7.36
CA THR A 77 -5.69 19.05 7.06
C THR A 77 -6.65 18.83 5.88
N LEU A 78 -6.55 17.70 5.17
CA LEU A 78 -7.36 17.45 3.98
C LEU A 78 -8.77 16.99 4.38
N PRO A 79 -9.83 17.67 3.90
CA PRO A 79 -11.21 17.31 4.24
C PRO A 79 -11.63 15.95 3.66
N ASN A 80 -10.95 15.50 2.60
CA ASN A 80 -11.20 14.22 1.91
C ASN A 80 -10.15 13.15 2.26
N LEU A 81 -9.47 13.28 3.41
CA LEU A 81 -8.71 12.19 4.00
C LEU A 81 -9.67 11.23 4.71
N HIS A 82 -9.71 9.98 4.26
CA HIS A 82 -10.46 8.90 4.88
C HIS A 82 -9.54 7.85 5.46
N ILE A 83 -9.75 7.47 6.72
CA ILE A 83 -8.98 6.43 7.39
C ILE A 83 -9.87 5.22 7.58
N ILE A 84 -9.41 4.06 7.10
CA ILE A 84 -10.14 2.80 7.11
C ILE A 84 -9.39 1.85 8.02
N THR A 85 -10.02 1.50 9.14
CA THR A 85 -9.41 0.63 10.14
C THR A 85 -10.46 -0.10 10.96
N PRO A 86 -10.26 -1.37 11.36
CA PRO A 86 -11.14 -2.02 12.32
C PRO A 86 -10.93 -1.51 13.75
N ARG A 87 -9.82 -0.80 14.02
CA ARG A 87 -9.44 -0.31 15.35
C ARG A 87 -10.35 0.81 15.83
N SER A 88 -10.48 0.92 17.15
CA SER A 88 -11.14 2.07 17.78
C SER A 88 -10.30 3.33 17.58
N ALA A 89 -10.98 4.43 17.32
CA ALA A 89 -10.38 5.76 17.26
C ALA A 89 -10.70 6.56 18.53
N PRO A 90 -9.83 7.49 18.94
CA PRO A 90 -10.21 8.53 19.88
C PRO A 90 -11.35 9.39 19.30
N GLU A 91 -12.33 9.74 20.13
CA GLU A 91 -13.57 10.40 19.71
C GLU A 91 -13.36 11.83 19.15
N SER A 92 -12.19 12.44 19.34
CA SER A 92 -11.95 13.88 19.08
C SER A 92 -10.94 14.20 17.96
N THR A 93 -10.64 13.26 17.06
CA THR A 93 -9.59 13.47 16.06
C THR A 93 -9.97 14.42 14.91
N GLY A 94 -11.26 14.70 14.68
CA GLY A 94 -11.71 15.49 13.54
C GLY A 94 -11.46 14.86 12.16
N LEU A 95 -10.96 13.62 12.12
CA LEU A 95 -10.63 12.88 10.91
C LEU A 95 -11.82 12.02 10.47
N ASN A 96 -11.98 11.81 9.16
CA ASN A 96 -13.01 10.91 8.63
C ASN A 96 -12.59 9.45 8.81
N ILE A 97 -12.93 8.88 9.96
CA ILE A 97 -12.56 7.51 10.30
C ILE A 97 -13.74 6.55 10.05
N HIS A 98 -13.44 5.48 9.33
CA HIS A 98 -14.39 4.45 8.93
C HIS A 98 -13.99 3.13 9.56
N ARG A 99 -14.84 2.61 10.45
CA ARG A 99 -14.56 1.39 11.21
C ARG A 99 -14.82 0.13 10.40
N TYR A 100 -13.95 -0.14 9.43
CA TYR A 100 -14.01 -1.31 8.55
C TYR A 100 -12.75 -2.17 8.63
N GLY A 101 -12.94 -3.49 8.61
CA GLY A 101 -11.92 -4.43 8.18
C GLY A 101 -12.15 -4.85 6.73
N ILE A 102 -11.07 -5.27 6.07
CA ILE A 102 -11.14 -5.81 4.71
C ILE A 102 -11.28 -7.32 4.79
N GLY A 103 -12.31 -7.87 4.14
CA GLY A 103 -12.61 -9.29 4.17
C GLY A 103 -13.22 -9.81 2.88
N PRO A 104 -13.53 -11.12 2.83
CA PRO A 104 -14.13 -11.75 1.66
C PRO A 104 -15.54 -11.20 1.39
N PRO A 105 -16.03 -11.32 0.14
CA PRO A 105 -17.40 -10.95 -0.18
C PRO A 105 -18.39 -11.78 0.66
N ASN A 106 -19.54 -11.18 0.98
CA ASN A 106 -20.67 -11.77 1.72
C ASN A 106 -20.49 -11.91 3.24
N GLN A 107 -19.41 -11.36 3.82
CA GLN A 107 -19.28 -11.20 5.26
C GLN A 107 -19.26 -9.71 5.60
N ASN A 108 -20.38 -9.22 6.14
CA ASN A 108 -20.59 -7.77 6.31
C ASN A 108 -20.58 -7.30 7.78
N GLU A 109 -20.59 -8.24 8.72
CA GLU A 109 -20.78 -7.99 10.14
C GLU A 109 -19.78 -8.77 10.97
N THR A 110 -19.45 -8.22 12.13
CA THR A 110 -18.52 -8.80 13.09
C THR A 110 -19.31 -9.23 14.32
N ALA A 111 -18.86 -10.28 14.99
CA ALA A 111 -19.57 -10.83 16.15
C ALA A 111 -19.78 -9.80 17.28
N ASP A 112 -18.92 -8.79 17.38
CA ASP A 112 -19.00 -7.73 18.41
C ASP A 112 -19.79 -6.48 17.96
N GLY A 113 -20.14 -6.36 16.68
CA GLY A 113 -20.86 -5.21 16.10
C GLY A 113 -20.13 -3.87 16.17
N LYS A 114 -18.87 -3.83 16.61
CA LYS A 114 -18.11 -2.58 16.84
C LYS A 114 -17.47 -2.04 15.57
N TRP A 115 -17.32 -2.88 14.56
CA TRP A 115 -16.76 -2.55 13.25
C TRP A 115 -17.48 -3.41 12.20
N LYS A 116 -17.28 -3.12 10.92
CA LYS A 116 -17.91 -3.87 9.83
C LYS A 116 -16.86 -4.52 8.96
N LEU A 117 -17.15 -5.69 8.42
CA LEU A 117 -16.30 -6.31 7.42
C LEU A 117 -16.85 -5.93 6.04
N ASN A 118 -15.97 -5.65 5.07
CA ASN A 118 -16.39 -5.41 3.70
C ASN A 118 -15.22 -5.65 2.73
N THR A 119 -15.49 -5.75 1.43
CA THR A 119 -14.42 -5.84 0.43
C THR A 119 -13.75 -4.48 0.22
N LEU A 120 -12.49 -4.49 -0.22
CA LEU A 120 -11.75 -3.25 -0.49
C LEU A 120 -12.48 -2.41 -1.55
N GLY A 121 -12.98 -3.06 -2.61
CA GLY A 121 -13.69 -2.39 -3.69
C GLY A 121 -14.99 -1.76 -3.25
N ALA A 122 -15.77 -2.44 -2.39
CA ALA A 122 -17.01 -1.87 -1.88
C ALA A 122 -16.77 -0.65 -0.97
N ILE A 123 -15.71 -0.68 -0.16
CA ILE A 123 -15.29 0.47 0.65
C ILE A 123 -14.86 1.62 -0.27
N MET A 124 -14.00 1.36 -1.26
CA MET A 124 -13.55 2.39 -2.19
C MET A 124 -14.72 3.02 -2.97
N THR A 125 -15.65 2.21 -3.50
CA THR A 125 -16.84 2.72 -4.20
C THR A 125 -17.74 3.52 -3.27
N ARG A 126 -17.91 3.12 -2.01
CA ARG A 126 -18.72 3.88 -1.05
C ARG A 126 -18.14 5.25 -0.75
N LEU A 127 -16.81 5.35 -0.62
CA LEU A 127 -16.13 6.59 -0.24
C LEU A 127 -15.91 7.53 -1.41
N PHE A 128 -15.56 6.99 -2.58
CA PHE A 128 -15.11 7.78 -3.73
C PHE A 128 -15.99 7.62 -4.98
N GLY A 129 -16.91 6.65 -5.00
CA GLY A 129 -17.74 6.32 -6.16
C GLY A 129 -16.90 5.94 -7.37
N GLU A 130 -17.13 6.65 -8.48
CA GLU A 130 -16.35 6.53 -9.71
C GLU A 130 -15.16 7.51 -9.79
N SER A 131 -14.93 8.29 -8.73
CA SER A 131 -13.81 9.23 -8.69
C SER A 131 -12.47 8.51 -8.65
N VAL A 132 -11.45 9.16 -9.23
CA VAL A 132 -10.06 8.77 -9.08
C VAL A 132 -9.57 9.16 -7.68
N ILE A 133 -8.92 8.23 -7.00
CA ILE A 133 -8.24 8.41 -5.72
C ILE A 133 -6.84 8.96 -5.99
N ASP A 134 -6.53 10.12 -5.43
CA ASP A 134 -5.25 10.78 -5.65
C ASP A 134 -4.11 10.06 -4.91
N LEU A 135 -4.37 9.63 -3.67
CA LEU A 135 -3.42 8.87 -2.86
C LEU A 135 -4.13 7.75 -2.08
N LEU A 136 -3.75 6.51 -2.36
CA LEU A 136 -4.12 5.35 -1.57
C LEU A 136 -2.89 4.86 -0.79
N LEU A 137 -2.97 4.93 0.54
CA LEU A 137 -1.97 4.41 1.46
C LEU A 137 -2.47 3.12 2.08
N ILE A 138 -1.63 2.10 2.12
CA ILE A 138 -1.94 0.81 2.74
C ILE A 138 -0.81 0.46 3.68
N ASP A 139 -1.16 0.20 4.94
CA ASP A 139 -0.27 -0.17 6.02
C ASP A 139 -0.63 -1.58 6.51
N MET A 140 0.11 -2.56 5.99
CA MET A 140 -0.10 -3.99 6.24
C MET A 140 0.93 -4.49 7.26
N ASN A 141 0.48 -5.30 8.23
CA ASN A 141 1.35 -5.95 9.21
C ASN A 141 1.60 -7.43 8.88
N GLY A 142 1.31 -7.84 7.64
CA GLY A 142 1.72 -9.11 7.04
C GLY A 142 0.56 -10.00 6.64
N GLY A 143 -0.49 -10.13 7.47
CA GLY A 143 -1.63 -11.00 7.18
C GLY A 143 -2.46 -10.55 5.96
N GLU A 144 -2.25 -9.33 5.48
CA GLU A 144 -3.08 -8.66 4.49
C GLU A 144 -2.64 -8.91 3.04
N VAL A 145 -1.75 -9.88 2.75
CA VAL A 145 -1.44 -10.29 1.35
C VAL A 145 -2.71 -10.67 0.57
N ALA A 146 -3.76 -11.10 1.27
CA ALA A 146 -5.08 -11.38 0.70
C ALA A 146 -5.75 -10.18 0.01
N ILE A 147 -5.33 -8.93 0.27
CA ILE A 147 -5.92 -7.74 -0.38
C ILE A 147 -5.39 -7.53 -1.80
N TYR A 148 -4.22 -8.09 -2.14
CA TYR A 148 -3.55 -7.81 -3.41
C TYR A 148 -4.42 -8.07 -4.65
N PRO A 149 -5.16 -9.19 -4.77
CA PRO A 149 -6.01 -9.42 -5.94
C PRO A 149 -7.02 -8.30 -6.18
N GLU A 150 -7.64 -7.77 -5.12
CA GLU A 150 -8.61 -6.69 -5.24
C GLU A 150 -7.95 -5.33 -5.46
N LEU A 151 -6.81 -5.08 -4.81
CA LEU A 151 -6.00 -3.89 -5.04
C LEU A 151 -5.55 -3.79 -6.50
N LEU A 152 -5.03 -4.90 -7.07
CA LEU A 152 -4.62 -4.99 -8.46
C LEU A 152 -5.79 -4.78 -9.42
N ARG A 153 -6.99 -5.27 -9.07
CA ARG A 153 -8.22 -5.02 -9.84
C ARG A 153 -8.60 -3.53 -9.86
N ILE A 154 -8.48 -2.83 -8.72
CA ILE A 154 -8.75 -1.38 -8.64
C ILE A 154 -7.67 -0.59 -9.40
N ALA A 155 -6.42 -0.99 -9.25
CA ALA A 155 -5.28 -0.36 -9.93
C ALA A 155 -5.39 -0.47 -11.46
N SER A 156 -5.79 -1.64 -11.98
CA SER A 156 -5.95 -1.88 -13.42
C SER A 156 -7.04 -1.00 -14.05
N GLN A 157 -8.08 -0.65 -13.29
CA GLN A 157 -9.13 0.29 -13.69
C GLN A 157 -8.65 1.75 -13.74
N GLY A 158 -7.44 2.06 -13.29
CA GLY A 158 -6.90 3.43 -13.28
C GLY A 158 -7.53 4.34 -12.24
N LYS A 159 -8.15 3.78 -11.20
CA LYS A 159 -8.80 4.54 -10.13
C LYS A 159 -7.82 5.12 -9.10
N ILE A 160 -6.51 4.87 -9.21
CA ILE A 160 -5.50 5.32 -8.25
C ILE A 160 -4.40 6.08 -9.00
N LYS A 161 -4.10 7.32 -8.60
CA LYS A 161 -2.94 8.06 -9.14
C LYS A 161 -1.64 7.64 -8.44
N GLN A 162 -1.62 7.67 -7.12
CA GLN A 162 -0.49 7.23 -6.30
C GLN A 162 -0.93 6.13 -5.33
N LEU A 163 -0.21 5.01 -5.35
CA LEU A 163 -0.37 3.88 -4.42
C LEU A 163 0.89 3.76 -3.57
N ALA A 164 0.75 3.93 -2.26
CA ALA A 164 1.79 3.74 -1.27
C ALA A 164 1.48 2.51 -0.42
N ILE A 165 2.39 1.54 -0.39
CA ILE A 165 2.23 0.30 0.38
C ILE A 165 3.40 0.19 1.36
N ARG A 166 3.06 0.10 2.64
CA ARG A 166 3.91 -0.47 3.67
C ARG A 166 3.46 -1.90 3.94
N GLY A 167 4.38 -2.84 3.86
CA GLY A 167 4.10 -4.24 4.15
C GLY A 167 5.15 -4.88 5.03
N HIS A 168 4.81 -6.04 5.56
CA HIS A 168 5.71 -6.87 6.36
C HIS A 168 6.45 -7.87 5.47
N VAL A 169 7.72 -8.11 5.78
CA VAL A 169 8.58 -9.12 5.18
C VAL A 169 8.90 -10.15 6.26
N TRP A 170 8.41 -11.38 6.09
CA TRP A 170 8.82 -12.49 6.94
C TRP A 170 10.10 -13.10 6.37
N SER A 171 11.23 -12.71 6.94
CA SER A 171 12.56 -13.06 6.42
C SER A 171 12.87 -14.56 6.44
N GLU A 172 12.07 -15.37 7.14
CA GLU A 172 12.23 -16.83 7.23
C GLU A 172 11.43 -17.59 6.15
N GLU A 173 10.52 -16.92 5.44
CA GLU A 173 9.58 -17.55 4.49
C GLU A 173 9.89 -17.17 3.04
N ASN A 174 10.54 -18.04 2.29
CA ASN A 174 10.91 -17.79 0.88
C ASN A 174 9.70 -17.45 -0.04
N GLU A 175 8.55 -18.09 0.19
CA GLU A 175 7.32 -17.81 -0.58
C GLU A 175 6.80 -16.37 -0.36
N ASN A 176 7.13 -15.74 0.77
CA ASN A 176 6.74 -14.37 1.05
C ASN A 176 7.40 -13.40 0.06
N PHE A 177 8.71 -13.52 -0.16
CA PHE A 177 9.44 -12.67 -1.11
C PHE A 177 8.90 -12.81 -2.54
N ARG A 178 8.64 -14.05 -2.95
CA ARG A 178 8.09 -14.37 -4.26
C ARG A 178 6.71 -13.74 -4.44
N SER A 179 5.83 -13.91 -3.46
CA SER A 179 4.47 -13.35 -3.50
C SER A 179 4.48 -11.82 -3.56
N ILE A 180 5.31 -11.15 -2.74
CA ILE A 180 5.47 -9.70 -2.75
C ILE A 180 5.95 -9.25 -4.14
N TYR A 181 7.01 -9.86 -4.67
CA TYR A 181 7.56 -9.52 -5.98
C TYR A 181 6.50 -9.63 -7.08
N TRP A 182 5.80 -10.77 -7.17
CA TRP A 182 4.85 -11.00 -8.26
C TRP A 182 3.65 -10.06 -8.21
N ASN A 183 3.11 -9.80 -7.02
CA ASN A 183 2.00 -8.86 -6.86
C ASN A 183 2.43 -7.44 -7.25
N LEU A 184 3.56 -6.96 -6.75
CA LEU A 184 4.04 -5.60 -7.03
C LEU A 184 4.47 -5.42 -8.49
N ARG A 185 4.98 -6.47 -9.15
CA ARG A 185 5.34 -6.43 -10.57
C ARG A 185 4.13 -6.17 -11.46
N GLN A 186 2.94 -6.68 -11.11
CA GLN A 186 1.73 -6.48 -11.93
C GLN A 186 1.38 -4.99 -12.09
N MET A 187 1.76 -4.14 -11.13
CA MET A 187 1.52 -2.69 -11.22
C MET A 187 2.12 -2.08 -12.51
N GLN A 188 3.28 -2.58 -12.96
CA GLN A 188 3.91 -2.11 -14.20
C GLN A 188 3.07 -2.45 -15.44
N ASN A 189 2.43 -3.62 -15.45
CA ASN A 189 1.52 -4.02 -16.53
C ASN A 189 0.27 -3.12 -16.60
N TYR A 190 -0.06 -2.44 -15.51
CA TYR A 190 -1.19 -1.50 -15.43
C TYR A 190 -0.78 -0.03 -15.65
N GLY A 191 0.45 0.22 -16.11
CA GLY A 191 0.95 1.55 -16.44
C GLY A 191 1.49 2.34 -15.25
N TYR A 192 1.68 1.72 -14.09
CA TYR A 192 2.29 2.38 -12.94
C TYR A 192 3.80 2.27 -13.01
N SER A 193 4.47 3.37 -12.68
CA SER A 193 5.91 3.42 -12.46
C SER A 193 6.18 3.39 -10.96
N ARG A 194 7.10 2.53 -10.51
CA ARG A 194 7.61 2.61 -9.14
C ARG A 194 8.45 3.88 -9.01
N ARG A 195 8.21 4.65 -7.96
CA ARG A 195 8.87 5.95 -7.71
C ARG A 195 9.74 5.92 -6.47
N PHE A 196 9.33 5.15 -5.46
CA PHE A 196 10.09 4.93 -4.26
C PHE A 196 10.01 3.45 -3.89
N GLY A 197 11.08 2.91 -3.31
CA GLY A 197 11.00 1.64 -2.62
C GLY A 197 12.22 1.36 -1.75
N ARG A 198 11.95 0.82 -0.57
CA ARG A 198 12.94 0.49 0.45
C ARG A 198 12.50 -0.78 1.18
N VAL A 199 13.46 -1.62 1.53
CA VAL A 199 13.26 -2.74 2.43
C VAL A 199 14.07 -2.46 3.69
N ASP A 200 13.42 -2.49 4.84
CA ASP A 200 14.02 -2.29 6.15
C ASP A 200 13.32 -3.22 7.15
N LEU A 201 13.97 -4.35 7.46
CA LEU A 201 13.30 -5.45 8.13
C LEU A 201 12.72 -5.01 9.49
N PRO A 202 11.50 -5.48 9.82
CA PRO A 202 10.76 -6.50 9.10
C PRO A 202 9.78 -5.91 8.07
N ARG A 203 10.02 -4.71 7.54
CA ARG A 203 9.09 -3.99 6.66
C ARG A 203 9.68 -3.70 5.28
N TYR A 204 8.79 -3.35 4.36
CA TYR A 204 9.12 -2.64 3.13
C TYR A 204 8.13 -1.51 2.91
N ASP A 205 8.60 -0.46 2.26
CA ASP A 205 7.78 0.62 1.74
C ASP A 205 7.98 0.67 0.22
N VAL A 206 6.90 0.85 -0.53
CA VAL A 206 6.94 1.02 -1.99
C VAL A 206 5.86 1.99 -2.44
N VAL A 207 6.22 2.86 -3.40
CA VAL A 207 5.30 3.84 -3.99
C VAL A 207 5.25 3.65 -5.49
N PHE A 208 4.03 3.55 -6.02
CA PHE A 208 3.72 3.49 -7.44
C PHE A 208 2.91 4.72 -7.84
N GLU A 209 3.25 5.30 -8.99
CA GLU A 209 2.49 6.39 -9.60
C GLU A 209 2.09 6.04 -11.02
N ARG A 210 0.85 6.38 -11.39
CA ARG A 210 0.36 6.32 -12.76
C ARG A 210 0.41 7.72 -13.36
N LYS A 211 1.08 7.84 -14.51
CA LYS A 211 1.12 9.09 -15.30
C LYS A 211 -0.18 9.31 -16.05
#